data_AF-A0A1E7ERY1-F1
#
_entry.id   AF-A0A1E7ERY1-F1
#
_cell.length_a   1.000
_cell.length_b   1.000
_cell.length_c   1.000
_cell.angle_alpha   90.00
_cell.angle_beta   90.00
_cell.angle_gamma   90.00
#
_symmetry.space_group_name_H-M   'P 1'
#
loop_
_entity.id
_entity.type
_entity.pdbx_description
1 polymer ?
#
loop_
_entity_poly.entity_id
_entity_poly.type
_entity_poly.pdbx_seq_one_letter_code
_entity_poly.pdbx_strand_id
1 'polypeptide(L)'
;MNQIASKAKSTVKSIVKVPQQIGRTILSVPDNLLKQKQQQQQKQQRKQNKNELETDDPELFFIGDTNNKRNTSKHATLCTTIIEDQQVREVVRESQLQCLQEIMDHLQLYLFENNSTETSSYEGWIASLHPDNVKDNTNNNNNSSTSNNISSGGGGGGGGGGVREIIIDHRFYMKDSHHRQLWNEYMEKLECRESSVEGNKRSIEPTHTVRSLLSEQPTNNDMAGMGSSWFFPL
;
A
#
# COMPACT_ATOMS: atom_id res chain seq x y z
N MET A 1 -9.45 -56.21 37.74
CA MET A 1 -9.15 -56.28 36.29
C MET A 1 -10.36 -55.79 35.54
N ASN A 2 -10.29 -54.63 34.87
CA ASN A 2 -11.25 -54.21 33.85
C ASN A 2 -10.55 -53.17 32.96
N GLN A 3 -10.14 -53.58 31.77
CA GLN A 3 -9.54 -52.70 30.76
C GLN A 3 -10.65 -52.16 29.85
N ILE A 4 -10.76 -50.84 29.74
CA ILE A 4 -11.67 -50.16 28.80
C ILE A 4 -10.83 -49.74 27.60
N ALA A 5 -11.00 -50.43 26.48
CA ALA A 5 -10.33 -50.15 25.22
C ALA A 5 -11.21 -49.26 24.33
N SER A 6 -10.84 -47.99 24.19
CA SER A 6 -11.51 -47.03 23.30
C SER A 6 -10.87 -47.08 21.90
N LYS A 7 -11.55 -47.69 20.93
CA LYS A 7 -11.17 -47.64 19.50
C LYS A 7 -11.71 -46.37 18.85
N ALA A 8 -10.85 -45.40 18.56
CA ALA A 8 -11.21 -44.26 17.72
C ALA A 8 -11.07 -44.63 16.23
N LYS A 9 -12.15 -44.53 15.46
CA LYS A 9 -12.14 -44.66 14.00
C LYS A 9 -11.82 -43.30 13.38
N SER A 10 -10.62 -43.19 12.81
CA SER A 10 -10.16 -42.02 12.05
C SER A 10 -10.69 -42.09 10.62
N THR A 11 -11.67 -41.24 10.30
CA THR A 11 -12.20 -41.09 8.94
C THR A 11 -11.29 -40.12 8.17
N VAL A 12 -10.37 -40.68 7.39
CA VAL A 12 -9.49 -39.93 6.48
C VAL A 12 -10.34 -39.36 5.36
N LYS A 13 -10.57 -38.04 5.39
CA LYS A 13 -11.17 -37.30 4.27
C LYS A 13 -10.13 -37.22 3.14
N SER A 14 -10.50 -37.74 1.98
CA SER A 14 -9.73 -37.67 0.73
C SER A 14 -9.32 -36.22 0.45
N ILE A 15 -8.01 -35.97 0.49
CA ILE A 15 -7.41 -34.68 0.12
C ILE A 15 -7.41 -34.64 -1.40
N VAL A 16 -8.35 -33.87 -1.97
CA VAL A 16 -8.35 -33.49 -3.38
C VAL A 16 -7.08 -32.69 -3.64
N LYS A 17 -6.17 -33.24 -4.46
CA LYS A 17 -5.00 -32.51 -4.96
C LYS A 17 -5.47 -31.36 -5.83
N VAL A 18 -5.56 -30.17 -5.24
CA VAL A 18 -5.72 -28.93 -5.99
C VAL A 18 -4.32 -28.51 -6.48
N PRO A 19 -4.11 -28.26 -7.79
CA PRO A 19 -2.85 -27.73 -8.28
C PRO A 19 -2.59 -26.37 -7.64
N GLN A 20 -1.56 -26.31 -6.82
CA GLN A 20 -1.13 -25.11 -6.11
C GLN A 20 -0.43 -24.20 -7.13
N GLN A 21 -1.19 -23.29 -7.74
CA GLN A 21 -0.62 -22.18 -8.51
C GLN A 21 0.04 -21.21 -7.51
N ILE A 22 1.32 -21.45 -7.24
CA ILE A 22 2.20 -20.52 -6.54
C ILE A 22 2.36 -19.28 -7.43
N GLY A 23 1.96 -18.10 -6.95
CA GLY A 23 2.38 -16.83 -7.57
C GLY A 23 1.32 -15.78 -7.87
N ARG A 24 0.10 -15.86 -7.32
CA ARG A 24 -0.81 -14.70 -7.25
C ARG A 24 -1.53 -14.70 -5.91
N THR A 25 -0.96 -14.01 -4.92
CA THR A 25 -1.73 -13.54 -3.78
C THR A 25 -2.74 -12.54 -4.35
N ILE A 26 -3.92 -13.02 -4.68
CA ILE A 26 -5.04 -12.16 -5.04
C ILE A 26 -5.39 -11.43 -3.75
N LEU A 27 -4.92 -10.18 -3.62
CA LEU A 27 -5.54 -9.23 -2.71
C LEU A 27 -7.01 -9.20 -3.11
N SER A 28 -7.84 -9.93 -2.36
CA SER A 28 -9.28 -9.93 -2.55
C SER A 28 -9.76 -8.53 -2.19
N VAL A 29 -9.93 -7.69 -3.21
CA VAL A 29 -10.59 -6.40 -3.06
C VAL A 29 -11.99 -6.68 -2.52
N PRO A 30 -12.42 -6.04 -1.41
CA PRO A 30 -13.75 -6.26 -0.86
C PRO A 30 -14.82 -6.04 -1.94
N ASP A 31 -15.70 -7.04 -2.15
CA ASP A 31 -16.75 -7.02 -3.18
C ASP A 31 -17.62 -5.75 -3.13
N ASN A 32 -17.69 -5.13 -1.96
CA ASN A 32 -18.49 -3.94 -1.66
C ASN A 32 -17.96 -2.69 -2.38
N LEU A 33 -16.63 -2.55 -2.48
CA LEU A 33 -15.98 -1.41 -3.18
C LEU A 33 -16.19 -1.50 -4.68
N LEU A 34 -16.06 -2.71 -5.23
CA LEU A 34 -16.29 -2.96 -6.65
C LEU A 34 -17.74 -2.66 -7.03
N LYS A 35 -18.70 -3.14 -6.22
CA LYS A 35 -20.14 -2.87 -6.40
C LYS A 35 -20.45 -1.38 -6.33
N GLN A 36 -19.85 -0.63 -5.41
CA GLN A 36 -20.11 0.81 -5.27
C GLN A 36 -19.60 1.60 -6.48
N LYS A 37 -18.37 1.33 -6.92
CA LYS A 37 -17.78 1.99 -8.11
C LYS A 37 -18.55 1.61 -9.38
N GLN A 38 -18.94 0.34 -9.52
CA GLN A 38 -19.77 -0.15 -10.63
C GLN A 38 -21.15 0.51 -10.64
N GLN A 39 -21.78 0.70 -9.47
CA GLN A 39 -23.08 1.36 -9.36
C GLN A 39 -22.99 2.86 -9.69
N GLN A 40 -21.88 3.53 -9.36
CA GLN A 40 -21.63 4.91 -9.79
C GLN A 40 -21.43 5.01 -11.31
N GLN A 41 -20.68 4.10 -11.94
CA GLN A 41 -20.51 4.08 -13.40
C GLN A 41 -21.82 3.78 -14.13
N GLN A 42 -22.62 2.82 -13.66
CA GLN A 42 -23.95 2.55 -14.26
C GLN A 42 -24.88 3.78 -14.16
N LYS A 43 -24.82 4.55 -13.07
CA LYS A 43 -25.58 5.80 -12.95
C LYS A 43 -25.11 6.87 -13.95
N GLN A 44 -23.84 6.91 -14.33
CA GLN A 44 -23.33 7.83 -15.35
C GLN A 44 -23.72 7.38 -16.77
N GLN A 45 -23.62 6.07 -17.08
CA GLN A 45 -24.03 5.54 -18.39
C GLN A 45 -25.53 5.71 -18.63
N ARG A 46 -26.38 5.51 -17.61
CA ARG A 46 -27.84 5.76 -17.72
C ARG A 46 -28.18 7.22 -17.99
N LYS A 47 -27.32 8.18 -17.59
CA LYS A 47 -27.52 9.60 -17.91
C LYS A 47 -27.16 9.92 -19.36
N GLN A 48 -26.15 9.25 -19.92
CA GLN A 48 -25.75 9.44 -21.31
C GLN A 48 -26.73 8.77 -22.28
N ASN A 49 -27.17 7.54 -21.98
CA ASN A 49 -28.11 6.81 -22.85
C ASN A 49 -29.54 7.40 -22.87
N LYS A 50 -29.89 8.25 -21.90
CA LYS A 50 -31.21 8.90 -21.88
C LYS A 50 -31.33 10.02 -22.92
N ASN A 51 -30.23 10.45 -23.53
CA ASN A 51 -30.24 11.53 -24.53
C ASN A 51 -30.30 11.03 -25.99
N GLU A 52 -30.21 9.72 -26.24
CA GLU A 52 -30.18 9.18 -27.62
C GLU A 52 -31.47 8.43 -28.03
N LEU A 53 -32.50 8.38 -27.17
CA LEU A 53 -33.73 7.62 -27.43
C LEU A 53 -34.97 8.52 -27.68
N GLU A 54 -34.82 9.52 -28.53
CA GLU A 54 -35.95 10.22 -29.17
C GLU A 54 -35.61 10.49 -30.65
N THR A 55 -35.67 9.44 -31.46
CA THR A 55 -35.93 9.58 -32.90
C THR A 55 -36.91 8.47 -33.29
N ASP A 56 -38.20 8.81 -33.15
CA ASP A 56 -39.32 8.00 -33.63
C ASP A 56 -39.33 8.05 -35.16
N ASP A 57 -38.67 7.09 -35.82
CA ASP A 57 -38.88 6.82 -37.24
C ASP A 57 -39.34 5.37 -37.42
N PRO A 58 -40.66 5.11 -37.43
CA PRO A 58 -41.22 3.80 -37.67
C PRO A 58 -41.37 3.61 -39.19
N GLU A 59 -40.51 2.81 -39.78
CA GLU A 59 -40.78 1.88 -40.89
C GLU A 59 -39.60 1.77 -41.87
N LEU A 60 -38.68 0.84 -41.60
CA LEU A 60 -38.03 0.15 -42.71
C LEU A 60 -37.68 -1.30 -42.31
N PHE A 61 -38.63 -2.18 -42.62
CA PHE A 61 -38.50 -3.64 -42.60
C PHE A 61 -37.49 -4.09 -43.68
N PHE A 62 -36.19 -4.01 -43.39
CA PHE A 62 -35.18 -4.68 -44.22
C PHE A 62 -35.00 -6.14 -43.78
N ILE A 63 -35.59 -7.04 -44.57
CA ILE A 63 -35.24 -8.46 -44.61
C ILE A 63 -33.92 -8.56 -45.38
N GLY A 64 -32.79 -8.42 -44.70
CA GLY A 64 -31.47 -8.47 -45.35
C GLY A 64 -30.33 -8.79 -44.37
N ASP A 65 -29.68 -9.94 -44.60
CA ASP A 65 -28.34 -10.33 -44.13
C ASP A 65 -28.11 -10.61 -42.63
N THR A 66 -28.57 -11.80 -42.22
CA THR A 66 -28.31 -12.41 -40.90
C THR A 66 -26.83 -12.73 -40.61
N ASN A 67 -25.94 -12.70 -41.60
CA ASN A 67 -24.51 -13.00 -41.44
C ASN A 67 -23.71 -11.83 -40.86
N ASN A 68 -24.10 -10.58 -41.12
CA ASN A 68 -23.37 -9.41 -40.63
C ASN A 68 -23.56 -9.21 -39.10
N LYS A 69 -24.73 -9.62 -38.58
CA LYS A 69 -25.10 -9.55 -37.17
C LYS A 69 -24.23 -10.41 -36.24
N ARG A 70 -23.58 -11.47 -36.74
CA ARG A 70 -22.71 -12.34 -35.92
C ARG A 70 -21.33 -11.74 -35.67
N ASN A 71 -20.81 -10.94 -36.61
CA ASN A 71 -19.49 -10.33 -36.48
C ASN A 71 -19.50 -9.12 -35.55
N THR A 72 -20.56 -8.32 -35.61
CA THR A 72 -20.75 -7.18 -34.70
C THR A 72 -20.88 -7.62 -33.24
N SER A 73 -21.55 -8.75 -32.99
CA SER A 73 -21.68 -9.31 -31.64
C SER A 73 -20.34 -9.75 -31.04
N LYS A 74 -19.48 -10.42 -31.82
CA LYS A 74 -18.15 -10.86 -31.32
C LYS A 74 -17.24 -9.68 -31.00
N HIS A 75 -17.25 -8.65 -31.85
CA HIS A 75 -16.48 -7.43 -31.62
C HIS A 75 -16.94 -6.71 -30.35
N ALA A 76 -18.24 -6.57 -30.16
CA ALA A 76 -18.80 -5.97 -28.94
C ALA A 76 -18.34 -6.72 -27.69
N THR A 77 -18.41 -8.06 -27.69
CA THR A 77 -17.92 -8.88 -26.57
C THR A 77 -16.43 -8.66 -26.29
N LEU A 78 -15.59 -8.67 -27.33
CA LEU A 78 -14.14 -8.45 -27.18
C LEU A 78 -13.83 -7.06 -26.59
N CYS A 79 -14.49 -6.01 -27.09
CA CYS A 79 -14.32 -4.66 -26.56
C CYS A 79 -14.71 -4.57 -25.08
N THR A 80 -15.82 -5.20 -24.69
CA THR A 80 -16.23 -5.27 -23.28
C THR A 80 -15.17 -5.94 -22.42
N THR A 81 -14.61 -7.09 -22.85
CA THR A 81 -13.53 -7.77 -22.10
C THR A 81 -12.28 -6.91 -21.95
N ILE A 82 -11.87 -6.18 -22.98
CA ILE A 82 -10.69 -5.30 -22.92
C ILE A 82 -10.92 -4.15 -21.93
N ILE A 83 -12.11 -3.54 -21.94
CA ILE A 83 -12.47 -2.47 -21.02
C ILE A 83 -12.47 -2.98 -19.58
N GLU A 84 -13.07 -4.15 -19.34
CA GLU A 84 -13.10 -4.78 -18.01
C GLU A 84 -11.68 -5.10 -17.50
N ASP A 85 -10.80 -5.65 -18.33
CA ASP A 85 -9.40 -5.92 -17.96
C ASP A 85 -8.65 -4.65 -17.57
N GLN A 86 -8.84 -3.56 -18.33
CA GLN A 86 -8.25 -2.26 -18.00
C GLN A 86 -8.77 -1.71 -16.67
N GLN A 87 -10.07 -1.81 -16.41
CA GLN A 87 -10.66 -1.38 -15.14
C GLN A 87 -10.12 -2.18 -13.96
N VAL A 88 -9.94 -3.50 -14.10
CA VAL A 88 -9.36 -4.33 -13.05
C VAL A 88 -7.92 -3.91 -12.75
N ARG A 89 -7.11 -3.64 -13.78
CA ARG A 89 -5.73 -3.14 -13.60
C ARG A 89 -5.70 -1.79 -12.89
N GLU A 90 -6.63 -0.91 -13.22
CA GLU A 90 -6.78 0.39 -12.57
C GLU A 90 -7.06 0.24 -11.07
N VAL A 91 -8.03 -0.60 -10.71
CA VAL A 91 -8.39 -0.86 -9.31
C VAL A 91 -7.24 -1.49 -8.54
N VAL A 92 -6.49 -2.41 -9.15
CA VAL A 92 -5.29 -2.99 -8.52
C VAL A 92 -4.24 -1.92 -8.26
N ARG A 93 -3.98 -1.03 -9.23
CA ARG A 93 -3.00 0.05 -9.07
C ARG A 93 -3.43 1.05 -7.98
N GLU A 94 -4.70 1.44 -7.97
CA GLU A 94 -5.28 2.30 -6.92
C GLU A 94 -5.11 1.66 -5.53
N SER A 95 -5.43 0.37 -5.40
CA SER A 95 -5.28 -0.36 -4.13
C SER A 95 -3.82 -0.44 -3.67
N GLN A 96 -2.87 -0.62 -4.58
CA GLN A 96 -1.44 -0.62 -4.27
C GLN A 96 -0.98 0.75 -3.77
N LEU A 97 -1.38 1.84 -4.46
CA LEU A 97 -1.06 3.20 -4.06
C LEU A 97 -1.65 3.54 -2.68
N GLN A 98 -2.89 3.12 -2.42
CA GLN A 98 -3.52 3.31 -1.12
C GLN A 98 -2.75 2.58 -0.01
N CYS A 99 -2.35 1.33 -0.24
CA CYS A 99 -1.56 0.58 0.74
C CYS A 99 -0.22 1.26 1.05
N LEU A 100 0.48 1.77 0.02
CA LEU A 100 1.73 2.52 0.22
C LEU A 100 1.50 3.83 1.00
N GLN A 101 0.41 4.54 0.70
CA GLN A 101 0.04 5.75 1.41
C GLN A 101 -0.24 5.48 2.89
N GLU A 102 -0.98 4.42 3.22
CA GLU A 102 -1.28 4.03 4.59
C GLU A 102 0.00 3.71 5.39
N ILE A 103 0.97 3.02 4.77
CA ILE A 103 2.27 2.75 5.40
C ILE A 103 3.03 4.05 5.67
N MET A 104 3.00 5.00 4.73
CA MET A 104 3.66 6.29 4.88
C MET A 104 3.01 7.13 5.99
N ASP A 105 1.67 7.16 6.06
CA ASP A 105 0.93 7.87 7.09
C ASP A 105 1.23 7.29 8.48
N HIS A 106 1.31 5.96 8.59
CA HIS A 106 1.70 5.29 9.82
C HIS A 106 3.15 5.61 10.22
N LEU A 107 4.08 5.72 9.27
CA LEU A 107 5.45 6.15 9.56
C LEU A 107 5.47 7.57 10.14
N GLN A 108 4.74 8.50 9.51
CA GLN A 108 4.65 9.88 9.99
C GLN A 108 4.04 9.96 11.38
N LEU A 109 2.97 9.21 11.64
CA LEU A 109 2.33 9.14 12.94
C LEU A 109 3.28 8.58 14.00
N TYR A 110 3.95 7.46 13.70
CA TYR A 110 4.93 6.84 14.60
C TYR A 110 6.04 7.81 14.98
N LEU A 111 6.60 8.51 14.01
CA LEU A 111 7.65 9.49 14.28
C LEU A 111 7.12 10.69 15.05
N PHE A 112 5.92 11.17 14.74
CA PHE A 112 5.28 12.24 15.49
C PHE A 112 5.13 11.89 16.97
N GLU A 113 4.69 10.66 17.28
CA GLU A 113 4.54 10.16 18.64
C GLU A 113 5.89 9.96 19.36
N ASN A 114 6.93 9.53 18.63
CA ASN A 114 8.25 9.20 19.20
C ASN A 114 9.32 10.30 19.05
N ASN A 115 8.99 11.44 18.46
CA ASN A 115 9.91 12.59 18.27
C ASN A 115 10.50 13.12 19.59
N SER A 116 9.86 12.84 20.72
CA SER A 116 10.37 13.24 22.05
C SER A 116 11.52 12.35 22.54
N THR A 117 11.70 11.18 21.93
CA THR A 117 12.71 10.19 22.32
C THR A 117 13.70 10.00 21.18
N GLU A 118 14.99 10.17 21.48
CA GLU A 118 16.13 9.90 20.57
C GLU A 118 16.22 8.42 20.12
N THR A 119 15.23 7.60 20.50
CA THR A 119 15.20 6.15 20.31
C THR A 119 14.24 5.70 19.21
N SER A 120 13.78 6.61 18.35
CA SER A 120 13.00 6.23 17.17
C SER A 120 13.83 5.28 16.29
N SER A 121 13.45 4.01 16.28
CA SER A 121 14.18 2.94 15.57
C SER A 121 13.30 2.33 14.49
N TYR A 122 13.95 1.84 13.43
CA TYR A 122 13.26 1.10 12.37
C TYR A 122 12.49 -0.08 12.95
N GLU A 123 13.12 -0.79 13.89
CA GLU A 123 12.53 -1.91 14.59
C GLU A 123 11.29 -1.54 15.38
N GLY A 124 11.35 -0.43 16.13
CA GLY A 124 10.19 0.06 16.87
C GLY A 124 9.02 0.42 15.95
N TRP A 125 9.29 1.01 14.78
CA TRP A 125 8.25 1.31 13.80
C TRP A 125 7.61 0.05 13.22
N ILE A 126 8.42 -0.90 12.76
CA ILE A 126 7.90 -2.16 12.20
C ILE A 126 7.17 -2.98 13.27
N ALA A 127 7.62 -2.95 14.52
CA ALA A 127 6.93 -3.59 15.64
C ALA A 127 5.54 -3.01 15.91
N SER A 128 5.38 -1.70 15.75
CA SER A 128 4.08 -1.02 15.85
C SER A 128 3.14 -1.42 14.69
N LEU A 129 3.68 -1.50 13.47
CA LEU A 129 2.90 -1.79 12.26
C LEU A 129 2.56 -3.28 12.13
N HIS A 130 3.44 -4.16 12.61
CA HIS A 130 3.33 -5.61 12.52
C HIS A 130 3.70 -6.30 13.84
N PRO A 131 2.86 -6.20 14.88
CA PRO A 131 3.16 -6.80 16.19
C PRO A 131 3.36 -8.31 16.11
N ASP A 132 2.65 -9.00 15.20
CA ASP A 132 2.74 -10.45 15.01
C ASP A 132 4.10 -10.91 14.47
N ASN A 133 4.87 -10.02 13.84
CA ASN A 133 6.18 -10.32 13.27
C ASN A 133 7.34 -10.02 14.23
N VAL A 134 7.04 -9.58 15.45
CA VAL A 134 8.02 -9.32 16.50
C VAL A 134 8.20 -10.55 17.35
N LYS A 135 9.45 -10.99 17.50
CA LYS A 135 9.81 -12.06 18.42
C LYS A 135 10.52 -11.46 19.62
N ASP A 136 9.93 -11.65 20.80
CA ASP A 136 10.62 -11.40 22.05
C ASP A 136 11.78 -12.40 22.17
N ASN A 137 13.02 -11.93 22.06
CA ASN A 137 14.23 -12.76 22.24
C ASN A 137 14.41 -13.28 23.69
N THR A 138 13.40 -13.11 24.54
CA THR A 138 13.51 -13.26 25.99
C THR A 138 13.73 -14.71 26.45
N ASN A 139 13.59 -15.74 25.60
CA ASN A 139 13.53 -17.13 26.07
C ASN A 139 14.48 -18.15 25.41
N ASN A 140 15.44 -17.74 24.57
CA ASN A 140 16.16 -18.73 23.75
C ASN A 140 17.44 -19.35 24.33
N ASN A 141 17.76 -19.12 25.62
CA ASN A 141 18.97 -19.71 26.23
C ASN A 141 18.72 -20.91 27.17
N ASN A 142 17.50 -21.43 27.25
CA ASN A 142 17.20 -22.65 28.00
C ASN A 142 16.61 -23.74 27.08
N ASN A 143 17.50 -24.43 26.36
CA ASN A 143 17.35 -25.76 25.78
C ASN A 143 15.95 -26.26 25.37
N SER A 144 15.77 -26.41 24.05
CA SER A 144 15.26 -27.61 23.38
C SER A 144 14.77 -28.73 24.32
N SER A 145 13.44 -28.83 24.48
CA SER A 145 12.65 -30.08 24.30
C SER A 145 11.24 -29.87 24.86
N THR A 146 10.25 -30.00 23.97
CA THR A 146 8.94 -30.60 24.26
C THR A 146 8.20 -30.10 25.50
N SER A 147 7.21 -29.23 25.33
CA SER A 147 5.83 -29.60 25.66
C SER A 147 4.84 -28.50 25.32
N ASN A 148 3.81 -28.91 24.58
CA ASN A 148 2.54 -28.22 24.49
C ASN A 148 1.96 -28.06 25.90
N ASN A 149 1.92 -26.85 26.44
CA ASN A 149 0.95 -26.53 27.47
C ASN A 149 0.52 -25.07 27.35
N ILE A 150 -0.72 -24.94 26.89
CA ILE A 150 -1.56 -23.77 27.00
C ILE A 150 -1.63 -23.41 28.49
N SER A 151 -1.02 -22.31 28.89
CA SER A 151 -1.23 -21.74 30.22
C SER A 151 -1.36 -20.23 30.10
N SER A 152 -2.55 -19.84 29.67
CA SER A 152 -3.14 -18.53 29.92
C SER A 152 -3.35 -18.38 31.43
N GLY A 153 -2.37 -17.81 32.14
CA GLY A 153 -2.45 -17.54 33.56
C GLY A 153 -1.66 -16.29 33.88
N GLY A 154 -2.38 -15.19 34.12
CA GLY A 154 -1.81 -13.89 34.46
C GLY A 154 -0.94 -13.95 35.71
N GLY A 155 0.11 -13.13 35.71
CA GLY A 155 0.98 -12.94 36.85
C GLY A 155 1.79 -11.69 36.65
N GLY A 156 1.25 -10.57 37.12
CA GLY A 156 1.99 -9.32 37.24
C GLY A 156 3.16 -9.49 38.20
N GLY A 157 4.30 -8.89 37.87
CA GLY A 157 5.47 -8.97 38.73
C GLY A 157 6.69 -8.27 38.16
N GLY A 158 6.79 -6.96 38.44
CA GLY A 158 8.04 -6.30 38.82
C GLY A 158 9.26 -6.38 37.89
N GLY A 159 9.45 -5.31 37.12
CA GLY A 159 10.60 -4.42 37.37
C GLY A 159 11.99 -4.98 37.10
N GLY A 160 12.23 -5.51 35.90
CA GLY A 160 13.57 -5.59 35.33
C GLY A 160 13.53 -4.92 33.97
N GLY A 161 13.85 -3.62 33.90
CA GLY A 161 13.94 -2.84 32.66
C GLY A 161 15.13 -3.24 31.80
N GLY A 162 15.30 -4.55 31.56
CA GLY A 162 16.21 -5.02 30.53
C GLY A 162 15.66 -4.56 29.19
N VAL A 163 16.49 -3.83 28.44
CA VAL A 163 16.20 -3.46 27.05
C VAL A 163 15.88 -4.75 26.30
N ARG A 164 14.60 -4.95 25.99
CA ARG A 164 14.18 -6.10 25.18
C ARG A 164 14.65 -5.81 23.77
N GLU A 165 15.60 -6.62 23.31
CA GLU A 165 15.99 -6.60 21.91
C GLU A 165 14.82 -7.11 21.07
N ILE A 166 14.29 -6.24 20.22
CA ILE A 166 13.19 -6.53 19.30
C ILE A 166 13.79 -7.24 18.09
N ILE A 167 13.50 -8.54 17.94
CA ILE A 167 13.90 -9.28 16.73
C ILE A 167 12.73 -9.31 15.76
N ILE A 168 12.93 -8.76 14.57
CA ILE A 168 11.92 -8.71 13.51
C ILE A 168 12.22 -9.77 12.46
N ASP A 169 11.17 -10.26 11.79
CA ASP A 169 11.33 -11.14 10.63
C ASP A 169 12.31 -10.55 9.59
N HIS A 170 13.32 -11.34 9.21
CA HIS A 170 14.35 -11.01 8.23
C HIS A 170 13.82 -10.44 6.90
N ARG A 171 12.59 -10.77 6.49
CA ARG A 171 11.96 -10.24 5.27
C ARG A 171 11.84 -8.71 5.29
N PHE A 172 11.71 -8.10 6.46
CA PHE A 172 11.65 -6.64 6.61
C PHE A 172 13.03 -5.98 6.50
N TYR A 173 14.13 -6.73 6.59
CA TYR A 173 15.48 -6.20 6.47
C TYR A 173 16.04 -6.24 5.05
N MET A 174 15.31 -6.82 4.10
CA MET A 174 15.72 -6.81 2.70
C MET A 174 15.83 -5.37 2.19
N LYS A 175 16.92 -5.08 1.47
CA LYS A 175 17.18 -3.74 0.89
C LYS A 175 16.05 -3.28 -0.02
N ASP A 176 15.39 -4.24 -0.68
CA ASP A 176 14.29 -3.99 -1.62
C ASP A 176 12.91 -4.07 -0.96
N SER A 177 12.84 -4.20 0.37
CA SER A 177 11.57 -4.09 1.10
C SER A 177 11.07 -2.65 1.04
N HIS A 178 9.81 -2.44 0.63
CA HIS A 178 9.17 -1.13 0.60
C HIS A 178 9.25 -0.41 1.96
N HIS A 179 9.08 -1.13 3.06
CA HIS A 179 9.21 -0.55 4.40
C HIS A 179 10.61 0.01 4.63
N ARG A 180 11.64 -0.74 4.25
CA ARG A 180 13.04 -0.33 4.43
C ARG A 180 13.38 0.86 3.54
N GLN A 181 12.89 0.88 2.30
CA GLN A 181 13.06 2.00 1.39
C GLN A 181 12.41 3.27 1.92
N LEU A 182 11.14 3.19 2.36
CA LEU A 182 10.41 4.32 2.93
C LEU A 182 11.11 4.89 4.18
N TRP A 183 11.57 4.02 5.08
CA TRP A 183 12.33 4.45 6.26
C TRP A 183 13.61 5.18 5.88
N ASN A 184 14.42 4.61 5.00
CA ASN A 184 15.69 5.19 4.59
C ASN A 184 15.48 6.55 3.90
N GLU A 185 14.53 6.63 2.95
CA GLU A 185 14.20 7.89 2.25
C GLU A 185 13.76 8.97 3.24
N TYR A 186 12.98 8.60 4.26
CA TYR A 186 12.54 9.53 5.28
C TYR A 186 13.69 10.02 6.17
N MET A 187 14.56 9.10 6.64
CA MET A 187 15.72 9.46 7.47
C MET A 187 16.68 10.37 6.73
N GLU A 188 16.93 10.11 5.43
CA GLU A 188 17.73 10.98 4.57
C GLU A 188 17.15 12.41 4.47
N LYS A 189 15.82 12.54 4.36
CA LYS A 189 15.13 13.83 4.37
C LYS A 189 15.25 14.57 5.71
N LEU A 190 15.23 13.85 6.83
CA LEU A 190 15.44 14.46 8.15
C LEU A 190 16.86 15.01 8.29
N GLU A 191 17.88 14.21 7.98
CA GLU A 191 19.29 14.61 8.07
C GLU A 191 19.57 15.85 7.20
N CYS A 192 19.00 15.90 5.99
CA CYS A 192 19.12 17.07 5.11
C CYS A 192 18.52 18.34 5.74
N ARG A 193 17.39 18.22 6.44
CA ARG A 193 16.71 19.38 7.05
C ARG A 193 17.49 19.96 8.23
N GLU A 194 18.10 19.11 9.05
CA GLU A 194 18.92 19.56 10.19
C GLU A 194 20.19 20.29 9.73
N SER A 195 20.82 19.83 8.65
CA SER A 195 22.01 20.48 8.09
C SER A 195 21.79 21.94 7.69
N SER A 196 20.59 22.28 7.19
CA SER A 196 20.27 23.63 6.71
C SER A 196 20.02 24.62 7.87
N VAL A 197 19.55 24.14 9.01
CA VAL A 197 19.26 25.00 10.18
C VAL A 197 20.54 25.45 10.87
N GLU A 198 21.58 24.60 10.89
CA GLU A 198 22.83 24.93 11.59
C GLU A 198 23.70 25.94 10.81
N GLY A 199 23.56 26.00 9.48
CA GLY A 199 24.20 27.03 8.64
C GLY A 199 23.70 28.44 8.91
N ASN A 200 22.46 28.61 9.38
CA ASN A 200 21.86 29.92 9.58
C ASN A 200 22.20 30.55 10.96
N LYS A 201 22.78 29.78 11.90
CA LYS A 201 23.18 30.29 13.22
C LYS A 201 24.57 30.93 13.24
N ARG A 202 25.42 30.69 12.23
CA ARG A 202 26.79 31.25 12.18
C ARG A 202 26.92 32.51 11.32
N SER A 203 25.85 32.97 10.68
CA SER A 203 25.87 34.17 9.83
C SER A 203 25.04 35.32 10.40
N ILE A 204 25.06 35.49 11.72
CA ILE A 204 24.68 36.75 12.37
C ILE A 204 25.89 37.23 13.17
N GLU A 205 27.01 37.42 12.48
CA GLU A 205 27.99 38.41 12.88
C GLU A 205 27.38 39.77 12.50
N PRO A 206 27.06 40.65 13.46
CA PRO A 206 26.53 41.98 13.19
C PRO A 206 27.63 42.83 12.56
N THR A 207 27.87 42.63 11.27
CA THR A 207 28.69 43.54 10.47
C THR A 207 27.86 44.81 10.23
N HIS A 208 27.86 45.67 11.24
CA HIS A 208 27.57 47.09 11.10
C HIS A 208 28.64 47.73 10.19
N THR A 209 28.61 47.43 8.90
CA THR A 209 29.26 48.26 7.89
C THR A 209 28.15 49.01 7.17
N VAL A 210 27.95 50.24 7.63
CA VAL A 210 27.11 51.26 7.02
C VAL A 210 27.60 51.47 5.57
N ARG A 211 27.01 50.77 4.60
CA ARG A 211 27.28 51.03 3.18
C ARG A 211 26.08 51.68 2.53
N SER A 212 26.23 53.00 2.44
CA SER A 212 25.57 53.98 1.61
C SER A 212 24.67 53.45 0.49
N LEU A 213 23.43 53.95 0.53
CA LEU A 213 22.44 53.96 -0.53
C LEU A 213 23.02 54.46 -1.86
N LEU A 214 22.94 53.64 -2.90
CA LEU A 214 22.83 54.04 -4.32
C LEU A 214 22.20 52.83 -5.03
N SER A 215 20.88 52.79 -5.15
CA SER A 215 20.15 53.14 -6.39
C SER A 215 20.65 52.34 -7.59
N GLU A 216 20.02 51.21 -7.89
CA GLU A 216 19.94 50.69 -9.25
C GLU A 216 18.68 49.82 -9.44
N GLN A 217 18.08 50.00 -10.62
CA GLN A 217 16.70 49.66 -10.99
C GLN A 217 16.50 48.19 -11.40
N PRO A 218 15.24 47.71 -11.40
CA PRO A 218 14.90 46.38 -11.89
C PRO A 218 14.86 46.33 -13.43
N THR A 219 15.73 45.54 -14.05
CA THR A 219 15.54 45.11 -15.44
C THR A 219 14.68 43.86 -15.46
N ASN A 220 13.43 44.03 -15.88
CA ASN A 220 12.59 42.97 -16.41
C ASN A 220 13.35 42.26 -17.53
N ASN A 221 13.49 40.93 -17.46
CA ASN A 221 13.65 40.10 -18.65
C ASN A 221 13.35 38.62 -18.35
N ASP A 222 12.71 38.02 -19.35
CA ASP A 222 12.66 36.59 -19.67
C ASP A 222 11.58 35.73 -19.00
N MET A 223 10.36 35.94 -19.52
CA MET A 223 9.50 34.84 -19.95
C MET A 223 10.23 33.98 -20.99
N ALA A 224 10.56 32.73 -20.66
CA ALA A 224 10.74 31.68 -21.66
C ALA A 224 10.20 30.37 -21.10
N GLY A 225 9.04 29.96 -21.63
CA GLY A 225 8.42 28.69 -21.32
C GLY A 225 9.27 27.52 -21.78
N MET A 226 9.42 26.53 -20.90
CA MET A 226 9.87 25.20 -21.29
C MET A 226 8.72 24.23 -21.08
N GLY A 227 8.00 23.97 -22.17
CA GLY A 227 7.04 22.87 -22.25
C GLY A 227 7.79 21.54 -22.15
N SER A 228 7.66 20.87 -21.02
CA SER A 228 8.19 19.51 -20.83
C SER A 228 7.17 18.51 -21.35
N SER A 229 7.41 18.00 -22.56
CA SER A 229 6.68 16.88 -23.14
C SER A 229 7.15 15.59 -22.47
N TRP A 230 6.30 15.00 -21.63
CA TRP A 230 6.54 13.70 -21.02
C TRP A 230 6.13 12.61 -22.01
N PHE A 231 7.12 11.97 -22.62
CA PHE A 231 6.94 10.82 -23.50
C PHE A 231 7.14 9.55 -22.66
N PHE A 232 6.08 8.76 -22.45
CA PHE A 232 6.16 7.43 -21.84
C PHE A 232 6.04 6.37 -22.95
N PRO A 233 7.03 5.46 -23.13
CA PRO A 233 6.88 4.31 -24.00
C PRO A 233 6.04 3.20 -23.34
N LEU A 234 5.17 2.59 -24.15
CA LEU A 234 4.36 1.40 -23.87
C LEU A 234 5.19 0.13 -23.73
#